data_AF-A0A493U1H8-F1
#
_entry.id   AF-A0A493U1H8-F1
#
_cell.length_a   1.000
_cell.length_b   1.000
_cell.length_c   1.000
_cell.angle_alpha   90.00
_cell.angle_beta   90.00
_cell.angle_gamma   90.00
#
_symmetry.space_group_name_H-M   'P 1'
#
loop_
_entity.id
_entity.type
_entity.pdbx_description
1 polymer ?
#
loop_
_entity_poly.entity_id
_entity_poly.type
_entity_poly.pdbx_seq_one_letter_code
_entity_poly.pdbx_strand_id
1 'polypeptide(L)'
;HPHLAALQALLTTFALGHPRLSYCQGMSDVAAPLLAVLDDEAQAFLCFCSLMRRLAPRFRPGGRGLARAFAHLRRLVRRADPQFWGFLAARGAHDLLFCYRWLLLELKREFAFEDALRVLEITWSSLPPGNPFLLFVCLAMLLEQRAALMARGGDYNEVAMHFH
;
A
#
# COMPACT_ATOMS: atom_id res chain seq x y z
N HIS A 1 -14.20 20.97 -9.85
CA HIS A 1 -13.25 20.26 -10.74
C HIS A 1 -13.90 18.97 -11.23
N PRO A 2 -14.03 18.75 -12.55
CA PRO A 2 -14.73 17.58 -13.12
C PRO A 2 -14.17 16.23 -12.63
N HIS A 3 -12.84 16.10 -12.51
CA HIS A 3 -12.21 14.88 -11.99
C HIS A 3 -12.59 14.55 -10.53
N LEU A 4 -12.83 15.57 -9.70
CA LEU A 4 -13.24 15.34 -8.30
C LEU A 4 -14.69 14.83 -8.22
N ALA A 5 -15.57 15.35 -9.10
CA ALA A 5 -16.95 14.88 -9.21
C ALA A 5 -17.00 13.43 -9.70
N ALA A 6 -16.21 13.08 -10.72
CA ALA A 6 -16.11 11.71 -11.22
C ALA A 6 -15.59 10.73 -10.15
N LEU A 7 -14.56 11.11 -9.40
CA LEU A 7 -14.04 10.30 -8.29
C LEU A 7 -15.10 10.07 -7.21
N GLN A 8 -15.84 11.12 -6.84
CA GLN A 8 -16.91 11.03 -5.85
C GLN A 8 -18.05 10.13 -6.35
N ALA A 9 -18.47 10.27 -7.62
CA ALA A 9 -19.52 9.46 -8.23
C ALA A 9 -19.13 7.97 -8.28
N LEU A 10 -17.91 7.66 -8.72
CA LEU A 10 -17.36 6.31 -8.77
C LEU A 10 -17.37 5.64 -7.38
N LEU A 11 -16.81 6.32 -6.37
CA LEU A 11 -16.72 5.78 -5.00
C LEU A 11 -18.09 5.63 -4.35
N THR A 12 -19.01 6.57 -4.59
CA THR A 12 -20.39 6.51 -4.08
C THR A 12 -21.13 5.31 -4.69
N THR A 13 -21.03 5.15 -6.02
CA THR A 13 -21.65 4.04 -6.75
C THR A 13 -21.09 2.70 -6.27
N PHE A 14 -19.78 2.61 -6.05
CA PHE A 14 -19.15 1.41 -5.51
C PHE A 14 -19.67 1.08 -4.11
N ALA A 15 -19.74 2.06 -3.21
CA ALA A 15 -20.18 1.86 -1.83
C ALA A 15 -21.64 1.37 -1.77
N LEU A 16 -22.53 1.95 -2.58
CA LEU A 16 -23.93 1.53 -2.70
C LEU A 16 -24.06 0.11 -3.28
N GLY A 17 -23.26 -0.23 -4.28
CA GLY A 17 -23.25 -1.56 -4.91
C GLY A 17 -22.60 -2.66 -4.06
N HIS A 18 -21.74 -2.32 -3.10
CA HIS A 18 -20.97 -3.27 -2.31
C HIS A 18 -21.07 -3.00 -0.79
N PRO A 19 -22.27 -3.03 -0.18
CA PRO A 19 -22.50 -2.54 1.18
C PRO A 19 -21.71 -3.27 2.28
N ARG A 20 -21.28 -4.51 2.04
CA ARG A 20 -20.45 -5.28 2.98
C ARG A 20 -19.02 -4.75 3.13
N LEU A 21 -18.48 -4.16 2.07
CA LEU A 21 -17.17 -3.51 2.10
C LEU A 21 -17.33 -1.99 2.26
N SER A 22 -18.31 -1.42 1.56
CA SER A 22 -18.56 0.02 1.48
C SER A 22 -17.33 0.81 1.05
N TYR A 23 -17.36 2.13 1.25
CA TYR A 23 -16.18 2.98 1.13
C TYR A 23 -15.31 2.86 2.38
N CYS A 24 -13.99 2.79 2.18
CA CYS A 24 -12.99 2.91 3.23
C CYS A 24 -11.95 3.95 2.82
N GLN A 25 -11.39 4.66 3.80
CA GLN A 25 -10.29 5.60 3.56
C GLN A 25 -9.13 4.90 2.84
N GLY A 26 -8.60 5.55 1.80
CA GLY A 26 -7.56 5.00 0.92
C GLY A 26 -8.10 4.41 -0.38
N MET A 27 -9.40 4.08 -0.48
CA MET A 27 -9.98 3.63 -1.76
C MET A 27 -9.95 4.72 -2.84
N SER A 28 -10.01 5.99 -2.45
CA SER A 28 -9.83 7.12 -3.37
C SER A 28 -8.46 7.14 -4.02
N ASP A 29 -7.39 6.79 -3.29
CA ASP A 29 -6.03 6.69 -3.82
C ASP A 29 -5.86 5.52 -4.80
N VAL A 30 -6.69 4.49 -4.67
CA VAL A 30 -6.76 3.36 -5.61
C VAL A 30 -7.56 3.72 -6.87
N ALA A 31 -8.64 4.47 -6.73
CA ALA A 31 -9.51 4.86 -7.85
C ALA A 31 -8.93 5.99 -8.71
N ALA A 32 -8.24 6.97 -8.10
CA ALA A 32 -7.73 8.14 -8.80
C ALA A 32 -6.80 7.82 -10.00
N PRO A 33 -5.86 6.86 -9.91
CA PRO A 33 -5.05 6.43 -11.05
C PRO A 33 -5.88 5.89 -12.22
N LEU A 34 -6.95 5.14 -11.95
CA LEU A 34 -7.80 4.57 -12.99
C LEU A 34 -8.52 5.67 -13.77
N LEU A 35 -9.07 6.67 -13.06
CA LEU A 35 -9.72 7.82 -13.69
C LEU A 35 -8.73 8.68 -14.48
N ALA A 36 -7.50 8.83 -13.98
CA ALA A 36 -6.48 9.63 -14.65
C ALA A 36 -5.98 8.97 -15.96
N VAL A 37 -5.98 7.63 -16.03
CA VAL A 37 -5.45 6.89 -17.18
C VAL A 37 -6.55 6.53 -18.20
N LEU A 38 -7.74 6.16 -17.75
CA LEU A 38 -8.79 5.64 -18.65
C LEU A 38 -9.65 6.75 -19.29
N ASP A 39 -9.71 7.93 -18.67
CA ASP A 39 -10.53 9.09 -19.12
C ASP A 39 -12.00 8.76 -19.48
N ASP A 40 -12.52 7.63 -18.96
CA ASP A 40 -13.90 7.17 -19.09
C ASP A 40 -14.37 6.65 -17.72
N GLU A 41 -15.44 7.26 -17.19
CA GLU A 41 -15.91 6.97 -15.83
C GLU A 41 -16.46 5.54 -15.70
N ALA A 42 -17.13 5.02 -16.73
CA ALA A 42 -17.72 3.68 -16.71
C ALA A 42 -16.62 2.61 -16.75
N GLN A 43 -15.60 2.77 -17.61
CA GLN A 43 -14.43 1.90 -17.66
C GLN A 43 -13.65 1.95 -16.35
N ALA A 44 -13.41 3.15 -15.82
CA ALA A 44 -12.73 3.32 -14.53
C ALA A 44 -13.49 2.63 -13.39
N PHE A 45 -14.83 2.72 -13.37
CA PHE A 45 -15.67 2.03 -12.40
C PHE A 45 -15.58 0.50 -12.52
N LEU A 46 -15.64 -0.05 -13.74
CA LEU A 46 -15.52 -1.50 -13.97
C LEU A 46 -14.14 -2.04 -13.59
N CYS A 47 -13.08 -1.30 -13.95
CA CYS A 47 -11.71 -1.60 -13.54
C CYS A 47 -11.57 -1.54 -12.03
N PHE A 48 -12.14 -0.52 -11.37
CA PHE A 48 -12.10 -0.37 -9.93
C PHE A 48 -12.82 -1.52 -9.23
N CYS A 49 -14.01 -1.91 -9.67
CA CYS A 49 -14.73 -3.06 -9.13
C CYS A 49 -13.90 -4.35 -9.25
N SER A 50 -13.26 -4.55 -10.40
CA SER A 50 -12.39 -5.70 -10.64
C SER A 50 -11.15 -5.71 -9.74
N LEU A 51 -10.51 -4.56 -9.59
CA LEU A 51 -9.36 -4.38 -8.71
C LEU A 51 -9.74 -4.57 -7.23
N MET A 52 -10.92 -4.09 -6.83
CA MET A 52 -11.41 -4.26 -5.46
C MET A 52 -11.70 -5.71 -5.11
N ARG A 53 -12.02 -6.60 -6.06
CA ARG A 53 -12.07 -8.05 -5.77
C ARG A 53 -10.72 -8.59 -5.26
N ARG A 54 -9.62 -8.02 -5.74
CA ARG A 54 -8.24 -8.34 -5.30
C ARG A 54 -7.85 -7.62 -4.01
N LEU A 55 -8.14 -6.32 -3.91
CA LEU A 55 -7.66 -5.47 -2.80
C LEU A 55 -8.60 -5.45 -1.59
N ALA A 56 -9.86 -5.87 -1.72
CA ALA A 56 -10.85 -5.85 -0.63
C ALA A 56 -10.35 -6.42 0.71
N PRO A 57 -9.58 -7.53 0.77
CA PRO A 57 -9.07 -8.03 2.05
C PRO A 57 -8.23 -7.03 2.86
N ARG A 58 -7.65 -6.01 2.23
CA ARG A 58 -6.86 -4.96 2.90
C ARG A 58 -7.71 -3.87 3.53
N PHE A 59 -8.91 -3.65 2.99
CA PHE A 59 -9.86 -2.63 3.46
C PHE A 59 -10.93 -3.20 4.40
N ARG A 60 -11.02 -4.53 4.54
CA ARG A 60 -12.00 -5.16 5.41
C ARG A 60 -11.77 -4.81 6.90
N PRO A 61 -12.84 -4.61 7.68
CA PRO A 61 -12.75 -4.47 9.13
C PRO A 61 -11.95 -5.60 9.77
N GLY A 62 -11.16 -5.26 10.79
CA GLY A 62 -10.30 -6.21 11.51
C GLY A 62 -8.94 -6.47 10.85
N GLY A 63 -8.61 -5.84 9.71
CA GLY A 63 -7.24 -5.71 9.22
C GLY A 63 -6.53 -7.01 8.84
N ARG A 64 -7.22 -8.15 8.76
CA ARG A 64 -6.61 -9.48 8.56
C ARG A 64 -5.75 -9.57 7.29
N GLY A 65 -6.21 -8.96 6.19
CA GLY A 65 -5.45 -8.96 4.94
C GLY A 65 -4.11 -8.22 5.07
N LEU A 66 -4.14 -7.07 5.73
CA LEU A 66 -2.94 -6.26 5.96
C LEU A 66 -2.03 -6.91 7.01
N ALA A 67 -2.58 -7.49 8.07
CA ALA A 67 -1.84 -8.24 9.09
C ALA A 67 -1.01 -9.38 8.47
N ARG A 68 -1.56 -10.07 7.46
CA ARG A 68 -0.81 -11.09 6.70
C ARG A 68 0.36 -10.48 5.91
N ALA A 69 0.15 -9.36 5.24
CA ALA A 69 1.21 -8.65 4.51
C ALA A 69 2.34 -8.21 5.45
N PHE A 70 1.99 -7.63 6.61
CA PHE A 70 2.96 -7.29 7.65
C PHE A 70 3.73 -8.50 8.18
N ALA A 71 3.04 -9.61 8.46
CA ALA A 71 3.70 -10.84 8.90
C ALA A 71 4.71 -11.34 7.84
N HIS A 72 4.40 -11.21 6.56
CA HIS A 72 5.31 -11.56 5.48
C HIS A 72 6.49 -10.60 5.40
N LEU A 73 6.26 -9.28 5.44
CA LEU A 73 7.31 -8.26 5.40
C LEU A 73 8.28 -8.40 6.57
N ARG A 74 7.77 -8.60 7.80
CA ARG A 74 8.62 -8.85 8.98
C ARG A 74 9.51 -10.08 8.80
N ARG A 75 8.97 -11.16 8.24
CA ARG A 75 9.77 -12.37 7.93
C ARG A 75 10.84 -12.08 6.89
N LEU A 76 10.53 -11.29 5.86
CA LEU A 76 11.49 -10.88 4.84
C LEU A 76 12.62 -10.05 5.42
N VAL A 77 12.31 -8.99 6.20
CA VAL A 77 13.33 -8.14 6.85
C VAL A 77 14.23 -8.99 7.77
N ARG A 78 13.63 -9.81 8.64
CA ARG A 78 14.37 -10.69 9.55
C ARG A 78 15.28 -11.69 8.82
N ARG A 79 14.87 -12.17 7.65
CA ARG A 79 15.63 -13.14 6.84
C ARG A 79 16.74 -12.45 6.04
N ALA A 80 16.46 -11.29 5.47
CA ALA A 80 17.34 -10.57 4.57
C ALA A 80 18.44 -9.83 5.33
N ASP A 81 18.10 -9.22 6.47
CA ASP A 81 19.05 -8.47 7.30
C ASP A 81 18.72 -8.64 8.79
N PRO A 82 19.26 -9.69 9.45
CA PRO A 82 19.07 -9.92 10.88
C PRO A 82 19.59 -8.79 11.77
N GLN A 83 20.62 -8.05 11.33
CA GLN A 83 21.20 -6.95 12.09
C GLN A 83 20.24 -5.77 12.12
N PHE A 84 19.70 -5.38 10.95
CA PHE A 84 18.70 -4.33 10.85
C PHE A 84 17.40 -4.72 11.58
N TRP A 85 16.98 -5.99 11.50
CA TRP A 85 15.87 -6.50 12.30
C TRP A 85 16.11 -6.33 13.80
N GLY A 86 17.31 -6.68 14.30
CA GLY A 86 17.68 -6.50 15.70
C GLY A 86 17.65 -5.03 16.13
N PHE A 87 18.14 -4.12 15.27
CA PHE A 87 18.06 -2.68 15.47
C PHE A 87 16.61 -2.19 15.65
N LEU A 88 15.69 -2.62 14.76
CA LEU A 88 14.27 -2.28 14.84
C LEU A 88 13.61 -2.90 16.08
N ALA A 89 13.94 -4.14 16.41
CA ALA A 89 13.39 -4.86 17.56
C ALA A 89 13.74 -4.16 18.88
N ALA A 90 14.99 -3.74 19.04
CA ALA A 90 15.46 -3.00 20.21
C ALA A 90 14.72 -1.66 20.41
N ARG A 91 14.08 -1.13 19.37
CA ARG A 91 13.34 0.15 19.37
C ARG A 91 11.82 -0.02 19.39
N GLY A 92 11.32 -1.25 19.44
CA GLY A 92 9.89 -1.52 19.27
C GLY A 92 9.35 -1.29 17.84
N ALA A 93 10.22 -0.96 16.87
CA ALA A 93 9.85 -0.64 15.48
C ALA A 93 9.76 -1.87 14.55
N HIS A 94 9.89 -3.08 15.10
CA HIS A 94 9.87 -4.32 14.32
C HIS A 94 8.45 -4.76 13.92
N ASP A 95 7.40 -4.11 14.43
CA ASP A 95 6.03 -4.32 13.96
C ASP A 95 5.82 -3.78 12.53
N LEU A 96 6.68 -2.83 12.12
CA LEU A 96 6.73 -2.10 10.86
C LEU A 96 5.49 -1.23 10.61
N LEU A 97 4.77 -0.78 11.64
CA LEU A 97 3.51 -0.04 11.44
C LEU A 97 3.69 1.27 10.67
N PHE A 98 4.88 1.87 10.65
CA PHE A 98 5.21 3.00 9.77
C PHE A 98 5.08 2.67 8.26
N CYS A 99 5.12 1.39 7.87
CA CYS A 99 4.83 0.92 6.51
C CYS A 99 3.33 0.68 6.24
N TYR A 100 2.41 1.05 7.13
CA TYR A 100 0.96 0.81 6.95
C TYR A 100 0.43 1.39 5.64
N ARG A 101 0.76 2.65 5.37
CA ARG A 101 0.35 3.36 4.15
C ARG A 101 0.89 2.69 2.88
N TRP A 102 2.13 2.18 2.93
CA TRP A 102 2.78 1.49 1.82
C TRP A 102 1.99 0.26 1.38
N LEU A 103 1.63 -0.59 2.35
CA LEU A 103 0.93 -1.84 2.10
C LEU A 103 -0.55 -1.63 1.76
N LEU A 104 -1.20 -0.65 2.40
CA LEU A 104 -2.61 -0.33 2.14
C LEU A 104 -2.79 0.23 0.73
N LEU A 105 -1.91 1.15 0.30
CA LEU A 105 -2.05 1.90 -0.96
C LEU A 105 -1.13 1.40 -2.08
N GLU A 106 -0.50 0.23 -1.92
CA GLU A 106 0.45 -0.33 -2.90
C GLU A 106 1.52 0.66 -3.35
N LEU A 107 2.09 1.38 -2.37
CA LEU A 107 3.13 2.39 -2.56
C LEU A 107 2.74 3.59 -3.44
N LYS A 108 1.46 3.78 -3.78
CA LYS A 108 0.98 4.89 -4.64
C LYS A 108 1.50 6.27 -4.24
N ARG A 109 1.73 6.46 -2.93
CA ARG A 109 2.17 7.72 -2.32
C ARG A 109 3.65 7.76 -1.94
N GLU A 110 4.45 6.76 -2.31
CA GLU A 110 5.90 6.75 -2.09
C GLU A 110 6.69 7.12 -3.35
N PHE A 111 5.99 7.29 -4.47
CA PHE A 111 6.58 7.59 -5.76
C PHE A 111 5.89 8.79 -6.41
N ALA A 112 6.61 9.47 -7.30
CA ALA A 112 6.03 10.43 -8.22
C ALA A 112 4.93 9.77 -9.07
N PHE A 113 4.01 10.57 -9.61
CA PHE A 113 2.79 10.05 -10.23
C PHE A 113 3.06 8.96 -11.29
N GLU A 114 3.94 9.23 -12.25
CA GLU A 114 4.33 8.30 -13.32
C GLU A 114 4.97 7.01 -12.81
N ASP A 115 5.88 7.12 -11.84
CA ASP A 115 6.55 5.93 -11.27
C ASP A 115 5.58 5.10 -10.44
N ALA A 116 4.66 5.75 -9.74
CA ALA A 116 3.59 5.07 -9.04
C ALA A 116 2.69 4.29 -10.00
N LEU A 117 2.36 4.84 -11.18
CA LEU A 117 1.58 4.10 -12.18
C LEU A 117 2.30 2.82 -12.61
N ARG A 118 3.60 2.89 -12.89
CA ARG A 118 4.41 1.70 -13.27
C ARG A 118 4.41 0.62 -12.18
N VAL A 119 4.59 1.03 -10.92
CA VAL A 119 4.56 0.09 -9.78
C VAL A 119 3.17 -0.55 -9.64
N LEU A 120 2.11 0.23 -9.82
CA LEU A 120 0.74 -0.26 -9.75
C LEU A 120 0.41 -1.20 -10.91
N GLU A 121 0.82 -0.90 -12.13
CA GLU A 121 0.65 -1.78 -13.29
C GLU A 121 1.25 -3.17 -13.05
N ILE A 122 2.49 -3.24 -12.56
CA ILE A 122 3.16 -4.50 -12.20
C ILE A 122 2.45 -5.21 -11.06
N THR A 123 1.99 -4.46 -10.06
CA THR A 123 1.36 -5.05 -8.86
C THR A 123 -0.04 -5.57 -9.17
N TRP A 124 -0.82 -4.85 -9.97
CA TRP A 124 -2.20 -5.18 -10.32
C TRP A 124 -2.32 -6.29 -11.36
N SER A 125 -1.35 -6.36 -12.29
CA SER A 125 -1.29 -7.42 -13.32
C SER A 125 -0.78 -8.77 -12.80
N SER A 126 -0.28 -8.84 -11.56
CA SER A 126 0.33 -10.07 -11.05
C SER A 126 -0.61 -11.28 -11.01
N LEU A 127 -0.04 -12.45 -11.29
CA LEU A 127 -0.69 -13.74 -11.11
C LEU A 127 0.26 -14.70 -10.34
N PRO A 128 -0.23 -15.45 -9.33
CA PRO A 128 -1.57 -15.36 -8.74
C PRO A 128 -1.82 -14.02 -8.01
N PRO A 129 -3.07 -13.71 -7.65
CA PRO A 129 -3.41 -12.51 -6.90
C PRO A 129 -2.69 -12.45 -5.54
N GLY A 130 -2.00 -11.34 -5.27
CA GLY A 130 -1.28 -11.09 -4.01
C GLY A 130 0.22 -10.76 -4.14
N ASN A 131 0.71 -10.57 -5.37
CA ASN A 131 2.10 -10.32 -5.78
C ASN A 131 3.15 -10.19 -4.64
N PRO A 132 4.12 -11.13 -4.51
CA PRO A 132 5.24 -10.90 -3.60
C PRO A 132 6.10 -9.68 -4.00
N PHE A 133 6.01 -9.20 -5.24
CA PHE A 133 6.72 -8.01 -5.73
C PHE A 133 6.54 -6.81 -4.81
N LEU A 134 5.31 -6.47 -4.40
CA LEU A 134 5.06 -5.34 -3.50
C LEU A 134 5.88 -5.46 -2.21
N LEU A 135 5.92 -6.67 -1.62
CA LEU A 135 6.68 -6.92 -0.40
C LEU A 135 8.20 -6.82 -0.62
N PHE A 136 8.68 -7.23 -1.79
CA PHE A 136 10.09 -7.08 -2.15
C PHE A 136 10.48 -5.63 -2.43
N VAL A 137 9.60 -4.82 -3.03
CA VAL A 137 9.82 -3.38 -3.18
C VAL A 137 9.85 -2.71 -1.80
N CYS A 138 8.90 -3.02 -0.91
CA CYS A 138 8.94 -2.52 0.47
C CYS A 138 10.24 -2.93 1.19
N LEU A 139 10.68 -4.19 1.04
CA LEU A 139 11.95 -4.65 1.60
C LEU A 139 13.13 -3.84 1.04
N ALA A 140 13.20 -3.65 -0.28
CA ALA A 140 14.27 -2.90 -0.93
C ALA A 140 14.32 -1.46 -0.40
N MET A 141 13.18 -0.77 -0.30
CA MET A 141 13.09 0.58 0.26
C MET A 141 13.58 0.64 1.71
N LEU A 142 13.23 -0.35 2.54
CA LEU A 142 13.73 -0.44 3.92
C LEU A 142 15.25 -0.64 3.97
N LEU A 143 15.77 -1.56 3.17
CA LEU A 143 17.19 -1.89 3.14
C LEU A 143 18.05 -0.76 2.55
N GLU A 144 17.50 0.05 1.66
CA GLU A 144 18.14 1.26 1.13
C GLU A 144 18.39 2.28 2.25
N GLN A 145 17.43 2.43 3.16
CA GLN A 145 17.51 3.39 4.26
C GLN A 145 18.23 2.84 5.52
N ARG A 146 18.61 1.56 5.53
CA ARG A 146 19.13 0.87 6.73
C ARG A 146 20.34 1.56 7.35
N ALA A 147 21.30 1.99 6.52
CA ALA A 147 22.56 2.57 7.01
C ALA A 147 22.31 3.93 7.67
N ALA A 148 21.46 4.76 7.06
CA ALA A 148 21.09 6.06 7.59
C ALA A 148 20.34 5.95 8.92
N LEU A 149 19.38 5.01 9.01
CA LEU A 149 18.63 4.76 10.24
C LEU A 149 19.52 4.26 11.37
N MET A 150 20.37 3.28 11.09
CA MET A 150 21.25 2.68 12.09
C MET A 150 22.33 3.67 12.57
N ALA A 151 22.82 4.54 11.70
CA ALA A 151 23.78 5.60 12.06
C ALA A 151 23.15 6.67 12.96
N ARG A 152 21.89 7.05 12.72
CA ARG A 152 21.16 8.01 13.56
C ARG A 152 20.88 7.48 14.96
N GLY A 153 20.59 6.18 15.08
CA GLY A 153 20.38 5.54 16.38
C GLY A 153 19.03 5.87 17.06
N GLY A 154 18.07 6.45 16.33
CA GLY A 154 16.84 7.02 16.87
C GLY A 154 15.80 6.06 17.44
N ASP A 155 14.80 6.57 18.16
CA ASP A 155 13.71 5.76 18.72
C ASP A 155 12.64 5.37 17.68
N TYR A 156 11.52 4.75 18.11
CA TYR A 156 10.42 4.39 17.21
C TYR A 156 9.90 5.59 16.40
N ASN A 157 9.70 6.74 17.05
CA ASN A 157 9.13 7.92 16.40
C ASN A 157 10.08 8.48 15.36
N GLU A 158 11.37 8.51 15.65
CA GLU A 158 12.39 8.95 14.70
C GLU A 158 12.50 8.02 13.49
N VAL A 159 12.39 6.70 13.70
CA VAL A 159 12.30 5.73 12.60
C VAL A 159 11.05 5.97 11.76
N ALA A 160 9.89 6.18 12.40
CA ALA A 160 8.63 6.43 11.69
C ALA A 160 8.66 7.74 10.89
N MET A 161 9.19 8.82 11.47
CA MET A 161 9.35 10.12 10.82
C MET A 161 10.29 10.08 9.62
N HIS A 162 11.28 9.19 9.60
CA HIS A 162 12.17 9.04 8.44
C HIS A 162 11.44 8.61 7.16
N PHE A 163 10.28 7.96 7.28
CA PHE A 163 9.47 7.46 6.16
C PHE A 163 8.18 8.26 5.90
N HIS A 164 8.04 9.43 6.52
CA HIS A 164 6.90 10.34 6.38
C HIS A 164 7.33 11.68 5.80
#